data_AF-J7L5X4-F1
#
_entry.id   AF-J7L5X4-F1
#
_cell.length_a   1.000
_cell.length_b   1.000
_cell.length_c   1.000
_cell.angle_alpha   90.00
_cell.angle_beta   90.00
_cell.angle_gamma   90.00
#
_symmetry.space_group_name_H-M   'P 1'
#
loop_
_entity.id
_entity.type
_entity.pdbx_description
1 polymer ?
#
loop_
_entity_poly.entity_id
_entity_poly.type
_entity_poly.pdbx_seq_one_letter_code
_entity_poly.pdbx_strand_id
1 'polypeptide(L)'
;MNMDDLHARLVERLDPDLVWPDIQGLPLIRSADPERWAAYVYDDDAVVTQANDGGSGAINHPSSSSSAPQVMADMIAAARIEPGMRVLEIGTGTGWNAAILTSLVGPTGSVTSLEIDPKVARHARDRLSGAAVRVVEGATPPEGVYDAVIATCSAHRVPDDWTRHLDEEGLLVLPWAPYEAGGPTPVAALAGGRSGSFVRDGSFMRDRGQRVPRQRFPGMDREVERKGTLPYGSQDLLDQDLLTRLVLAAPELMVSVGVRPWTEGTAPIVALSAEDSWAYIWPDGSTTGGGPRDLPRELDRAYSELDGAGRPELSEFTLEVSPDHRTHTVRSGPLGPWQHRLR
;
A
#
# COMPACT_ATOMS: atom_id res chain seq x y z
N MET A 1 -1.35 -30.20 7.40
CA MET A 1 -0.62 -29.53 6.30
C MET A 1 0.10 -28.37 6.95
N ASN A 2 1.42 -28.26 6.81
CA ASN A 2 2.18 -27.11 7.32
C ASN A 2 1.92 -25.89 6.41
N MET A 3 2.06 -24.67 6.93
CA MET A 3 1.85 -23.42 6.20
C MET A 3 2.76 -23.32 4.95
N ASP A 4 4.01 -23.77 5.07
CA ASP A 4 4.98 -23.75 3.96
C ASP A 4 4.54 -24.64 2.78
N ASP A 5 3.99 -25.83 3.09
CA ASP A 5 3.48 -26.77 2.10
C ASP A 5 2.18 -26.24 1.44
N LEU A 6 1.35 -25.53 2.22
CA LEU A 6 0.18 -24.85 1.66
C LEU A 6 0.59 -23.69 0.76
N HIS A 7 1.51 -22.84 1.20
CA HIS A 7 2.02 -21.71 0.42
C HIS A 7 2.62 -22.19 -0.91
N ALA A 8 3.51 -23.19 -0.88
CA ALA A 8 4.14 -23.70 -2.09
C ALA A 8 3.12 -24.26 -3.10
N ARG A 9 2.13 -25.01 -2.62
CA ARG A 9 1.05 -25.55 -3.47
C ARG A 9 0.15 -24.46 -4.04
N LEU A 10 -0.09 -23.39 -3.29
CA LEU A 10 -0.88 -22.26 -3.75
C LEU A 10 -0.11 -21.46 -4.80
N VAL A 11 1.18 -21.20 -4.60
CA VAL A 11 2.05 -20.54 -5.59
C VAL A 11 2.04 -21.30 -6.91
N GLU A 12 2.34 -22.60 -6.88
CA GLU A 12 2.42 -23.42 -8.10
C GLU A 12 1.13 -23.37 -8.93
N ARG A 13 -0.01 -23.37 -8.23
CA ARG A 13 -1.36 -23.40 -8.81
C ARG A 13 -1.87 -22.02 -9.24
N LEU A 14 -1.62 -20.98 -8.45
CA LEU A 14 -2.32 -19.70 -8.53
C LEU A 14 -1.51 -18.63 -9.26
N ASP A 15 -0.18 -18.67 -9.16
CA ASP A 15 0.65 -17.69 -9.86
C ASP A 15 0.73 -17.98 -11.35
N PRO A 16 0.69 -16.94 -12.20
CA PRO A 16 0.69 -17.11 -13.64
C PRO A 16 2.04 -17.60 -14.16
N ASP A 17 2.01 -18.15 -15.37
CA ASP A 17 3.21 -18.49 -16.14
C ASP A 17 4.08 -17.25 -16.43
N LEU A 18 3.46 -16.10 -16.68
CA LEU A 18 4.14 -14.82 -16.98
C LEU A 18 4.14 -13.90 -15.76
N VAL A 19 5.32 -13.47 -15.32
CA VAL A 19 5.56 -12.54 -14.20
C VAL A 19 6.54 -11.42 -14.58
N TRP A 20 6.62 -10.35 -13.79
CA TRP A 20 7.39 -9.14 -14.10
C TRP A 20 8.42 -8.83 -13.01
N PRO A 21 9.63 -9.41 -13.06
CA PRO A 21 10.62 -9.23 -12.01
C PRO A 21 11.26 -7.83 -11.98
N ASP A 22 11.15 -7.06 -13.07
CA ASP A 22 11.80 -5.76 -13.18
C ASP A 22 10.94 -4.73 -13.95
N ILE A 23 11.04 -3.47 -13.53
CA ILE A 23 10.31 -2.34 -14.13
C ILE A 23 10.87 -1.92 -15.50
N GLN A 24 12.10 -2.31 -15.82
CA GLN A 24 12.86 -2.06 -17.04
C GLN A 24 13.39 -3.40 -17.58
N GLY A 25 12.48 -4.30 -17.96
CA GLY A 25 12.85 -5.62 -18.43
C GLY A 25 11.78 -6.32 -19.24
N LEU A 26 12.16 -7.46 -19.84
CA LEU A 26 11.21 -8.40 -20.42
C LEU A 26 10.51 -9.17 -19.29
N PRO A 27 9.26 -9.60 -19.49
CA PRO A 27 8.60 -10.49 -18.55
C PRO A 27 9.33 -11.84 -18.48
N LEU A 28 9.25 -12.47 -17.31
CA LEU A 28 9.75 -13.82 -17.05
C LEU A 28 8.62 -14.83 -17.25
N ILE A 29 8.89 -15.90 -18.00
CA ILE A 29 7.88 -16.91 -18.38
C ILE A 29 8.34 -18.28 -17.84
N ARG A 30 7.51 -18.94 -17.01
CA ARG A 30 7.82 -20.23 -16.36
C ARG A 30 8.22 -21.29 -17.38
N SER A 31 7.50 -21.38 -18.51
CA SER A 31 7.81 -22.36 -19.55
C SER A 31 9.15 -22.14 -20.26
N ALA A 32 9.68 -20.91 -20.24
CA ALA A 32 10.93 -20.55 -20.91
C ALA A 32 12.15 -20.64 -19.97
N ASP A 33 11.97 -20.30 -18.69
CA ASP A 33 13.01 -20.32 -17.67
C ASP A 33 12.42 -20.71 -16.30
N PRO A 34 12.16 -22.02 -16.08
CA PRO A 34 11.45 -22.49 -14.90
C PRO A 34 12.25 -22.30 -13.60
N GLU A 35 13.58 -22.39 -13.65
CA GLU A 35 14.44 -22.22 -12.48
C GLU A 35 14.42 -20.77 -12.00
N ARG A 36 14.60 -19.80 -12.91
CA ARG A 36 14.53 -18.38 -12.54
C ARG A 36 13.12 -17.96 -12.14
N TRP A 37 12.10 -18.51 -12.80
CA TRP A 37 10.72 -18.27 -12.42
C TRP A 37 10.45 -18.77 -10.99
N ALA A 38 10.88 -20.00 -10.66
CA ALA A 38 10.71 -20.54 -9.32
C ALA A 38 11.48 -19.70 -8.28
N ALA A 39 12.73 -19.33 -8.57
CA ALA A 39 13.52 -18.49 -7.67
C ALA A 39 12.87 -17.13 -7.38
N TYR A 40 12.16 -16.55 -8.36
CA TYR A 40 11.47 -15.27 -8.17
C TYR A 40 10.14 -15.42 -7.43
N VAL A 41 9.37 -16.48 -7.71
CA VAL A 41 7.99 -16.61 -7.20
C VAL A 41 7.93 -17.27 -5.82
N TYR A 42 8.89 -18.13 -5.49
CA TYR A 42 9.03 -18.71 -4.14
C TYR A 42 9.92 -17.86 -3.22
N ASP A 43 10.30 -16.65 -3.64
CA ASP A 43 10.89 -15.66 -2.73
C ASP A 43 9.82 -15.16 -1.75
N ASP A 44 10.23 -14.70 -0.57
CA ASP A 44 9.32 -14.20 0.47
C ASP A 44 8.80 -12.77 0.18
N ASP A 45 9.06 -12.25 -1.03
CA ASP A 45 8.66 -10.91 -1.50
C ASP A 45 7.44 -10.95 -2.44
N ALA A 46 6.90 -9.79 -2.80
CA ALA A 46 5.78 -9.67 -3.71
C ALA A 46 6.19 -10.01 -5.17
N VAL A 47 5.31 -10.76 -5.83
CA VAL A 47 5.47 -11.19 -7.23
C VAL A 47 4.58 -10.34 -8.12
N VAL A 48 5.15 -9.53 -9.01
CA VAL A 48 4.34 -8.74 -9.95
C VAL A 48 3.82 -9.66 -11.06
N THR A 49 2.50 -9.75 -11.17
CA THR A 49 1.81 -10.69 -12.08
C THR A 49 1.17 -10.00 -13.28
N GLN A 50 1.00 -8.68 -13.21
CA GLN A 50 0.57 -7.85 -14.33
C GLN A 50 1.26 -6.49 -14.27
N ALA A 51 1.66 -5.98 -15.42
CA ALA A 51 2.10 -4.61 -15.59
C ALA A 51 1.20 -3.85 -16.57
N ASN A 52 1.13 -2.52 -16.42
CA ASN A 52 0.47 -1.59 -17.33
C ASN A 52 -1.00 -1.95 -17.65
N ASP A 53 -1.72 -2.49 -16.68
CA ASP A 53 -3.11 -2.99 -16.84
C ASP A 53 -3.25 -4.03 -17.97
N GLY A 54 -2.18 -4.80 -18.21
CA GLY A 54 -2.06 -5.79 -19.29
C GLY A 54 -1.71 -5.19 -20.66
N GLY A 55 -1.34 -3.91 -20.70
CA GLY A 55 -0.83 -3.21 -21.88
C GLY A 55 0.70 -3.27 -22.00
N SER A 56 1.23 -2.49 -22.94
CA SER A 56 2.68 -2.33 -23.17
C SER A 56 3.12 -0.92 -22.80
N GLY A 57 4.39 -0.75 -22.46
CA GLY A 57 4.97 0.55 -22.11
C GLY A 57 6.50 0.48 -22.08
N ALA A 58 7.14 1.65 -22.05
CA ALA A 58 8.59 1.75 -21.90
C ALA A 58 9.05 1.36 -20.47
N ILE A 59 8.14 1.41 -19.51
CA ILE A 59 8.32 1.02 -18.12
C ILE A 59 7.17 0.07 -17.75
N ASN A 60 7.47 -1.00 -17.04
CA ASN A 60 6.49 -1.94 -16.53
C ASN A 60 5.96 -1.42 -15.19
N HIS A 61 4.85 -0.68 -15.21
CA HIS A 61 4.20 -0.25 -13.97
C HIS A 61 3.37 -1.39 -13.40
N PRO A 62 3.67 -1.90 -12.20
CA PRO A 62 2.89 -2.98 -11.60
C PRO A 62 1.41 -2.61 -11.49
N SER A 63 0.53 -3.50 -11.96
CA SER A 63 -0.93 -3.33 -11.96
C SER A 63 -1.71 -4.50 -11.37
N SER A 64 -1.03 -5.62 -11.09
CA SER A 64 -1.46 -6.71 -10.20
C SER A 64 -0.23 -7.44 -9.65
N SER A 65 -0.31 -7.97 -8.43
CA SER A 65 0.72 -8.78 -7.80
C SER A 65 0.13 -9.86 -6.90
N SER A 66 0.91 -10.91 -6.67
CA SER A 66 0.79 -11.74 -5.47
C SER A 66 1.60 -11.05 -4.38
N SER A 67 0.96 -10.61 -3.30
CA SER A 67 1.64 -9.88 -2.23
C SER A 67 2.54 -10.80 -1.42
N ALA A 68 3.59 -10.24 -0.82
CA ALA A 68 4.50 -10.98 0.07
C ALA A 68 3.70 -11.74 1.16
N PRO A 69 3.97 -13.04 1.39
CA PRO A 69 3.16 -13.87 2.29
C PRO A 69 3.02 -13.31 3.70
N GLN A 70 4.10 -12.76 4.27
CA GLN A 70 4.07 -12.18 5.62
C GLN A 70 3.16 -10.96 5.71
N VAL A 71 3.09 -10.13 4.66
CA VAL A 71 2.18 -8.97 4.62
C VAL A 71 0.73 -9.43 4.68
N MET A 72 0.39 -10.49 3.92
CA MET A 72 -0.95 -11.07 3.93
C MET A 72 -1.28 -11.71 5.28
N ALA A 73 -0.33 -12.42 5.88
CA ALA A 73 -0.50 -13.00 7.22
C ALA A 73 -0.81 -11.92 8.28
N ASP A 74 -0.07 -10.80 8.27
CA ASP A 74 -0.30 -9.69 9.20
C ASP A 74 -1.68 -9.04 8.98
N MET A 75 -2.10 -8.87 7.72
CA MET A 75 -3.41 -8.31 7.37
C MET A 75 -4.56 -9.24 7.77
N ILE A 76 -4.42 -10.54 7.55
CA ILE A 76 -5.39 -11.56 7.99
C ILE A 76 -5.50 -11.57 9.52
N ALA A 77 -4.37 -11.52 10.23
CA ALA A 77 -4.35 -11.46 11.68
C ALA A 77 -5.01 -10.18 12.21
N ALA A 78 -4.73 -9.03 11.58
CA ALA A 78 -5.36 -7.75 11.91
C ALA A 78 -6.88 -7.76 11.66
N ALA A 79 -7.35 -8.52 10.67
CA ALA A 79 -8.77 -8.68 10.37
C ALA A 79 -9.48 -9.65 11.32
N ARG A 80 -8.72 -10.36 12.17
CA ARG A 80 -9.22 -11.35 13.14
C ARG A 80 -10.13 -12.39 12.50
N ILE A 81 -9.69 -12.96 11.39
CA ILE A 81 -10.48 -13.95 10.64
C ILE A 81 -10.67 -15.23 11.48
N GLU A 82 -11.93 -15.61 11.68
CA GLU A 82 -12.33 -16.80 12.42
C GLU A 82 -13.19 -17.76 11.56
N PRO A 83 -13.25 -19.06 11.92
CA PRO A 83 -14.17 -19.99 11.29
C PRO A 83 -15.63 -19.52 11.33
N GLY A 84 -16.35 -19.65 10.21
CA GLY A 84 -17.73 -19.24 10.05
C GLY A 84 -17.93 -17.81 9.53
N MET A 85 -16.88 -16.98 9.48
CA MET A 85 -16.99 -15.61 8.98
C MET A 85 -17.29 -15.53 7.47
N ARG A 86 -17.99 -14.47 7.10
CA ARG A 86 -18.23 -14.01 5.74
C ARG A 86 -17.26 -12.88 5.45
N VAL A 87 -16.26 -13.15 4.62
CA VAL A 87 -15.18 -12.20 4.35
C VAL A 87 -15.33 -11.62 2.95
N LEU A 88 -15.19 -10.30 2.87
CA LEU A 88 -15.05 -9.57 1.61
C LEU A 88 -13.59 -9.23 1.36
N GLU A 89 -13.05 -9.70 0.25
CA GLU A 89 -11.73 -9.29 -0.24
C GLU A 89 -11.88 -8.29 -1.39
N ILE A 90 -11.12 -7.19 -1.35
CA ILE A 90 -11.02 -6.22 -2.45
C ILE A 90 -9.66 -6.39 -3.14
N GLY A 91 -9.66 -6.89 -4.37
CA GLY A 91 -8.46 -7.20 -5.15
C GLY A 91 -8.14 -8.70 -5.13
N THR A 92 -8.84 -9.49 -5.95
CA THR A 92 -8.59 -10.94 -6.05
C THR A 92 -7.17 -11.24 -6.53
N GLY A 93 -6.67 -10.51 -7.52
CA GLY A 93 -5.33 -10.75 -8.09
C GLY A 93 -5.16 -12.19 -8.57
N THR A 94 -4.17 -12.90 -8.03
CA THR A 94 -3.92 -14.32 -8.34
C THR A 94 -4.93 -15.27 -7.69
N GLY A 95 -5.66 -14.80 -6.67
CA GLY A 95 -6.53 -15.61 -5.83
C GLY A 95 -5.83 -16.24 -4.62
N TRP A 96 -4.54 -15.98 -4.42
CA TRP A 96 -3.75 -16.60 -3.35
C TRP A 96 -4.33 -16.31 -1.95
N ASN A 97 -4.56 -15.04 -1.65
CA ASN A 97 -5.11 -14.63 -0.35
C ASN A 97 -6.57 -15.12 -0.19
N ALA A 98 -7.40 -15.03 -1.24
CA ALA A 98 -8.75 -15.59 -1.26
C ALA A 98 -8.81 -17.09 -0.89
N ALA A 99 -7.86 -17.89 -1.38
CA ALA A 99 -7.77 -19.32 -1.07
C ALA A 99 -7.41 -19.59 0.40
N ILE A 100 -6.55 -18.75 0.99
CA ILE A 100 -6.20 -18.82 2.41
C ILE A 100 -7.39 -18.42 3.27
N LEU A 101 -8.04 -17.30 2.95
CA LEU A 101 -9.25 -16.86 3.63
C LEU A 101 -10.31 -17.97 3.63
N THR A 102 -10.52 -18.63 2.49
CA THR A 102 -11.46 -19.77 2.37
C THR A 102 -11.11 -20.90 3.33
N SER A 103 -9.82 -21.18 3.50
CA SER A 103 -9.35 -22.24 4.41
C SER A 103 -9.53 -21.86 5.88
N LEU A 104 -9.37 -20.58 6.23
CA LEU A 104 -9.52 -20.06 7.58
C LEU A 104 -10.98 -19.98 8.03
N VAL A 105 -11.86 -19.44 7.18
CA VAL A 105 -13.29 -19.34 7.49
C VAL A 105 -13.99 -20.71 7.48
N GLY A 106 -13.39 -21.69 6.81
CA GLY A 106 -13.87 -23.07 6.82
C GLY A 106 -15.23 -23.27 6.13
N PRO A 107 -15.85 -24.45 6.30
CA PRO A 107 -17.02 -24.86 5.52
C PRO A 107 -18.31 -24.11 5.88
N THR A 108 -18.36 -23.44 7.03
CA THR A 108 -19.50 -22.64 7.49
C THR A 108 -19.37 -21.16 7.17
N GLY A 109 -18.18 -20.72 6.76
CA GLY A 109 -17.91 -19.36 6.32
C GLY A 109 -17.98 -19.22 4.80
N SER A 110 -17.71 -18.00 4.30
CA SER A 110 -17.66 -17.75 2.87
C SER A 110 -16.72 -16.60 2.54
N VAL A 111 -16.11 -16.66 1.36
CA VAL A 111 -15.26 -15.57 0.84
C VAL A 111 -15.86 -15.05 -0.46
N THR A 112 -16.11 -13.74 -0.51
CA THR A 112 -16.38 -13.01 -1.75
C THR A 112 -15.17 -12.16 -2.06
N SER A 113 -14.63 -12.26 -3.27
CA SER A 113 -13.44 -11.51 -3.69
C SER A 113 -13.74 -10.69 -4.93
N LEU A 114 -13.43 -9.39 -4.90
CA LEU A 114 -13.66 -8.47 -6.01
C LEU A 114 -12.39 -8.30 -6.85
N GLU A 115 -12.54 -8.33 -8.17
CA GLU A 115 -11.48 -8.01 -9.11
C GLU A 115 -12.00 -7.08 -10.19
N ILE A 116 -11.39 -5.90 -10.29
CA ILE A 116 -11.83 -4.87 -11.23
C ILE A 116 -11.34 -5.14 -12.65
N ASP A 117 -10.25 -5.88 -12.84
CA ASP A 117 -9.73 -6.26 -14.15
C ASP A 117 -10.40 -7.54 -14.68
N PRO A 118 -11.17 -7.47 -15.78
CA PRO A 118 -11.88 -8.64 -16.29
C PRO A 118 -10.97 -9.81 -16.68
N LYS A 119 -9.74 -9.54 -17.14
CA LYS A 119 -8.79 -10.61 -17.51
C LYS A 119 -8.24 -11.28 -16.24
N VAL A 120 -7.87 -10.50 -15.24
CA VAL A 120 -7.40 -11.03 -13.95
C VAL A 120 -8.51 -11.82 -13.26
N ALA A 121 -9.74 -11.29 -13.23
CA ALA A 121 -10.90 -11.95 -12.64
C ALA A 121 -11.18 -13.32 -13.27
N ARG A 122 -11.12 -13.41 -14.61
CA ARG A 122 -11.27 -14.69 -15.31
C ARG A 122 -10.17 -15.69 -14.93
N HIS A 123 -8.91 -15.27 -14.95
CA HIS A 123 -7.82 -16.17 -14.55
C HIS A 123 -7.94 -16.62 -13.10
N ALA A 124 -8.32 -15.73 -12.19
CA ALA A 124 -8.54 -16.07 -10.79
C ALA A 124 -9.65 -17.12 -10.64
N ARG A 125 -10.79 -16.96 -11.34
CA ARG A 125 -11.87 -17.98 -11.35
C ARG A 125 -11.40 -19.34 -11.82
N ASP A 126 -10.62 -19.38 -12.90
CA ASP A 126 -10.12 -20.64 -13.44
C ASP A 126 -9.19 -21.35 -12.45
N ARG A 127 -8.28 -20.58 -11.81
CA ARG A 127 -7.29 -21.12 -10.85
C ARG A 127 -7.88 -21.46 -9.48
N LEU A 128 -8.93 -20.76 -9.10
CA LEU A 128 -9.71 -21.03 -7.88
C LEU A 128 -10.82 -22.06 -8.10
N SER A 129 -10.89 -22.71 -9.27
CA SER A 129 -11.87 -23.77 -9.50
C SER A 129 -11.77 -24.85 -8.41
N GLY A 130 -12.90 -25.14 -7.78
CA GLY A 130 -13.00 -26.08 -6.65
C GLY A 130 -12.71 -25.48 -5.28
N ALA A 131 -12.29 -24.22 -5.16
CA ALA A 131 -12.27 -23.49 -3.90
C ALA A 131 -13.64 -22.86 -3.61
N ALA A 132 -14.03 -22.78 -2.33
CA ALA A 132 -15.29 -22.18 -1.89
C ALA A 132 -15.21 -20.64 -1.82
N VAL A 133 -14.88 -20.02 -2.96
CA VAL A 133 -14.73 -18.56 -3.11
C VAL A 133 -15.58 -18.04 -4.27
N ARG A 134 -16.27 -16.92 -4.04
CA ARG A 134 -17.03 -16.22 -5.06
C ARG A 134 -16.22 -15.05 -5.62
N VAL A 135 -15.64 -15.22 -6.82
CA VAL A 135 -14.92 -14.14 -7.52
C VAL A 135 -15.90 -13.30 -8.35
N VAL A 136 -16.06 -12.03 -7.97
CA VAL A 136 -16.94 -11.06 -8.61
C VAL A 136 -16.10 -10.07 -9.41
N GLU A 137 -16.49 -9.83 -10.65
CA GLU A 137 -15.82 -8.87 -11.52
C GLU A 137 -16.45 -7.49 -11.32
N GLY A 138 -15.62 -6.47 -11.12
CA GLY A 138 -16.03 -5.09 -10.89
C GLY A 138 -15.60 -4.55 -9.52
N ALA A 139 -16.02 -3.32 -9.23
CA ALA A 139 -15.64 -2.57 -8.03
C ALA A 139 -16.71 -2.57 -6.93
N THR A 140 -17.93 -3.04 -7.23
CA THR A 140 -19.06 -2.97 -6.31
C THR A 140 -19.28 -4.34 -5.65
N PRO A 141 -19.20 -4.43 -4.32
CA PRO A 141 -19.55 -5.65 -3.61
C PRO A 141 -21.00 -6.07 -3.85
N PRO A 142 -21.30 -7.37 -3.96
CA PRO A 142 -22.67 -7.86 -3.85
C PRO A 142 -23.31 -7.43 -2.53
N GLU A 143 -24.64 -7.28 -2.54
CA GLU A 143 -25.38 -7.04 -1.30
C GLU A 143 -25.17 -8.20 -0.31
N GLY A 144 -25.02 -7.84 0.97
CA GLY A 144 -24.83 -8.79 2.06
C GLY A 144 -24.43 -8.10 3.35
N VAL A 145 -24.07 -8.93 4.35
CA VAL A 145 -23.34 -8.50 5.53
C VAL A 145 -22.06 -9.32 5.57
N TYR A 146 -20.93 -8.64 5.76
CA TYR A 146 -19.60 -9.22 5.88
C TYR A 146 -19.07 -8.98 7.28
N ASP A 147 -18.49 -10.01 7.87
CA ASP A 147 -17.96 -9.96 9.23
C ASP A 147 -16.54 -9.33 9.23
N ALA A 148 -15.85 -9.38 8.09
CA ALA A 148 -14.59 -8.67 7.86
C ALA A 148 -14.42 -8.26 6.39
N VAL A 149 -13.72 -7.16 6.17
CA VAL A 149 -13.30 -6.69 4.84
C VAL A 149 -11.78 -6.55 4.81
N ILE A 150 -11.13 -7.13 3.80
CA ILE A 150 -9.68 -6.98 3.58
C ILE A 150 -9.46 -6.43 2.18
N ALA A 151 -8.88 -5.24 2.08
CA ALA A 151 -8.47 -4.67 0.80
C ALA A 151 -6.99 -4.96 0.53
N THR A 152 -6.66 -5.56 -0.61
CA THR A 152 -5.29 -5.85 -1.06
C THR A 152 -4.80 -4.82 -2.10
N CYS A 153 -5.51 -3.69 -2.21
CA CYS A 153 -5.10 -2.49 -2.90
C CYS A 153 -5.24 -1.28 -1.97
N SER A 154 -4.44 -0.23 -2.19
CA SER A 154 -4.48 0.97 -1.37
C SER A 154 -5.57 1.95 -1.81
N ALA A 155 -6.18 2.62 -0.83
CA ALA A 155 -7.19 3.64 -1.08
C ALA A 155 -6.83 4.96 -0.40
N HIS A 156 -6.97 6.08 -1.11
CA HIS A 156 -6.78 7.42 -0.54
C HIS A 156 -8.02 7.84 0.25
N ARG A 157 -9.18 7.65 -0.37
CA ARG A 157 -10.52 7.72 0.24
C ARG A 157 -10.99 6.30 0.54
N VAL A 158 -11.47 6.04 1.77
CA VAL A 158 -12.12 4.76 2.08
C VAL A 158 -13.48 4.73 1.37
N PRO A 159 -13.69 3.83 0.38
CA PRO A 159 -14.95 3.79 -0.37
C PRO A 159 -16.11 3.32 0.50
N ASP A 160 -17.24 4.02 0.44
CA ASP A 160 -18.47 3.65 1.15
C ASP A 160 -18.92 2.23 0.83
N ASP A 161 -18.74 1.80 -0.42
CA ASP A 161 -19.11 0.46 -0.85
C ASP A 161 -18.35 -0.65 -0.09
N TRP A 162 -17.15 -0.38 0.43
CA TRP A 162 -16.38 -1.35 1.21
C TRP A 162 -16.91 -1.49 2.64
N THR A 163 -17.55 -0.46 3.18
CA THR A 163 -18.00 -0.41 4.58
C THR A 163 -19.51 -0.51 4.74
N ARG A 164 -20.32 -0.18 3.72
CA ARG A 164 -21.79 -0.21 3.77
C ARG A 164 -22.38 -1.59 4.10
N HIS A 165 -21.63 -2.65 3.78
CA HIS A 165 -22.00 -4.04 4.00
C HIS A 165 -21.16 -4.70 5.11
N LEU A 166 -20.33 -3.93 5.82
CA LEU A 166 -19.57 -4.41 6.97
C LEU A 166 -20.47 -4.47 8.19
N ASP A 167 -20.37 -5.55 8.94
CA ASP A 167 -21.00 -5.69 10.26
C ASP A 167 -20.54 -4.59 11.22
N GLU A 168 -21.36 -4.20 12.19
CA GLU A 168 -21.03 -3.13 13.14
C GLU A 168 -19.79 -3.45 13.98
N GLU A 169 -19.58 -4.74 14.30
CA GLU A 169 -18.39 -5.23 15.00
C GLU A 169 -17.26 -5.64 14.05
N GLY A 170 -17.51 -5.55 12.74
CA GLY A 170 -16.57 -5.97 11.71
C GLY A 170 -15.36 -5.06 11.57
N LEU A 171 -14.28 -5.64 11.05
CA LEU A 171 -13.03 -4.93 10.79
C LEU A 171 -12.84 -4.72 9.29
N LEU A 172 -12.48 -3.49 8.91
CA LEU A 172 -11.89 -3.19 7.61
C LEU A 172 -10.38 -3.12 7.77
N VAL A 173 -9.65 -4.04 7.14
CA VAL A 173 -8.19 -3.95 7.01
C VAL A 173 -7.86 -3.44 5.61
N LEU A 174 -7.21 -2.28 5.53
CA LEU A 174 -6.81 -1.68 4.26
C LEU A 174 -5.44 -1.03 4.33
N PRO A 175 -4.64 -1.12 3.26
CA PRO A 175 -3.58 -0.16 2.98
C PRO A 175 -4.20 1.22 2.73
N TRP A 176 -3.96 2.17 3.63
CA TRP A 176 -4.43 3.54 3.45
C TRP A 176 -3.36 4.38 2.75
N ALA A 177 -3.77 5.19 1.80
CA ALA A 177 -2.89 6.09 1.07
C ALA A 177 -3.05 7.53 1.59
N PRO A 178 -2.05 8.12 2.26
CA PRO A 178 -2.10 9.52 2.69
C PRO A 178 -2.17 10.51 1.51
N TYR A 179 -1.77 10.07 0.32
CA TYR A 179 -1.75 10.87 -0.91
C TYR A 179 -2.48 10.20 -2.07
N GLU A 180 -3.04 11.00 -2.97
CA GLU A 180 -3.66 10.53 -4.22
C GLU A 180 -2.66 9.78 -5.13
N ALA A 181 -1.41 10.24 -5.18
CA ALA A 181 -0.36 9.66 -6.02
C ALA A 181 0.91 9.34 -5.23
N GLY A 182 1.42 8.11 -5.37
CA GLY A 182 2.70 7.70 -4.80
C GLY A 182 2.75 7.76 -3.27
N GLY A 183 3.96 7.56 -2.70
CA GLY A 183 4.17 7.54 -1.26
C GLY A 183 3.77 6.21 -0.59
N PRO A 184 4.02 6.09 0.73
CA PRO A 184 3.77 4.86 1.49
C PRO A 184 2.27 4.56 1.61
N THR A 185 1.95 3.31 1.94
CA THR A 185 0.58 2.83 2.14
C THR A 185 0.47 2.00 3.41
N PRO A 186 0.62 2.62 4.58
CA PRO A 186 0.52 1.89 5.84
C PRO A 186 -0.86 1.23 5.95
N VAL A 187 -0.86 0.00 6.47
CA VAL A 187 -2.08 -0.77 6.64
C VAL A 187 -2.76 -0.35 7.94
N ALA A 188 -4.03 0.00 7.88
CA ALA A 188 -4.89 0.28 9.02
C ALA A 188 -5.95 -0.81 9.20
N ALA A 189 -6.30 -1.10 10.46
CA ALA A 189 -7.43 -1.94 10.82
C ALA A 189 -8.50 -1.08 11.50
N LEU A 190 -9.63 -0.87 10.83
CA LEU A 190 -10.68 0.06 11.23
C LEU A 190 -11.93 -0.69 11.71
N ALA A 191 -12.30 -0.50 12.97
CA ALA A 191 -13.55 -0.99 13.53
C ALA A 191 -14.74 -0.28 12.89
N GLY A 192 -15.73 -1.06 12.43
CA GLY A 192 -16.90 -0.58 11.68
C GLY A 192 -16.51 0.23 10.43
N GLY A 193 -15.29 0.05 9.92
CA GLY A 193 -14.75 0.82 8.80
C GLY A 193 -14.45 2.29 9.09
N ARG A 194 -14.42 2.71 10.37
CA ARG A 194 -14.32 4.13 10.76
C ARG A 194 -13.03 4.50 11.45
N SER A 195 -12.59 3.72 12.44
CA SER A 195 -11.45 4.11 13.28
C SER A 195 -10.65 2.91 13.75
N GLY A 196 -9.33 3.06 13.82
CA GLY A 196 -8.44 2.09 14.45
C GLY A 196 -6.97 2.35 14.19
N SER A 197 -6.11 1.41 14.56
CA SER A 197 -4.66 1.57 14.50
C SER A 197 -4.07 1.19 13.15
N PHE A 198 -2.91 1.76 12.84
CA PHE A 198 -2.04 1.18 11.82
C PHE A 198 -1.40 -0.10 12.38
N VAL A 199 -1.24 -1.12 11.53
CA VAL A 199 -0.75 -2.44 11.94
C VAL A 199 0.61 -2.79 11.33
N ARG A 200 0.93 -2.20 10.18
CA ARG A 200 2.25 -2.32 9.54
C ARG A 200 2.45 -1.30 8.43
N ASP A 201 3.70 -1.10 8.03
CA ASP A 201 4.02 -0.41 6.78
C ASP A 201 3.83 -1.34 5.58
N GLY A 202 3.59 -0.78 4.39
CA GLY A 202 3.35 -1.54 3.18
C GLY A 202 3.35 -0.66 1.93
N SER A 203 3.59 -1.29 0.78
CA SER A 203 3.56 -0.67 -0.54
C SER A 203 2.58 -1.41 -1.44
N PHE A 204 1.36 -0.88 -1.54
CA PHE A 204 0.26 -1.47 -2.29
C PHE A 204 -0.10 -0.65 -3.50
N MET A 205 -0.42 -1.34 -4.59
CA MET A 205 -0.98 -0.70 -5.78
C MET A 205 -2.25 0.04 -5.43
N ARG A 206 -2.44 1.22 -6.04
CA ARG A 206 -3.64 2.04 -5.85
C ARG A 206 -4.86 1.33 -6.43
N ASP A 207 -5.96 1.39 -5.70
CA ASP A 207 -7.30 1.12 -6.21
C ASP A 207 -7.49 1.83 -7.56
N ARG A 208 -7.93 1.07 -8.57
CA ARG A 208 -8.04 1.59 -9.93
C ARG A 208 -9.07 2.72 -10.03
N GLY A 209 -10.07 2.74 -9.14
CA GLY A 209 -11.05 3.82 -9.04
C GLY A 209 -10.48 5.15 -8.55
N GLN A 210 -9.28 5.14 -7.95
CA GLN A 210 -8.66 6.32 -7.31
C GLN A 210 -7.29 6.67 -7.91
N ARG A 211 -6.88 6.02 -9.00
CA ARG A 211 -5.61 6.35 -9.66
C ARG A 211 -5.71 7.73 -10.31
N VAL A 212 -4.74 8.58 -10.00
CA VAL A 212 -4.51 9.84 -10.71
C VAL A 212 -3.28 9.72 -11.62
N PRO A 213 -3.13 10.57 -12.66
CA PRO A 213 -1.94 10.59 -13.48
C PRO A 213 -0.68 10.75 -12.62
N ARG A 214 0.36 10.00 -12.98
CA ARG A 214 1.63 10.05 -12.26
C ARG A 214 2.18 11.48 -12.29
N GLN A 215 2.48 12.00 -11.11
CA GLN A 215 3.07 13.31 -10.97
C GLN A 215 4.56 13.28 -11.33
N ARG A 216 5.07 14.40 -11.85
CA ARG A 216 6.53 14.56 -12.04
C ARG A 216 7.20 14.56 -10.67
N PHE A 217 8.41 14.01 -10.62
CA PHE A 217 9.20 14.09 -9.41
C PHE A 217 9.43 15.57 -9.03
N PRO A 218 9.27 15.96 -7.75
CA PRO A 218 9.38 17.36 -7.33
C PRO A 218 10.67 18.02 -7.79
N GLY A 219 10.63 19.30 -8.16
CA GLY A 219 11.84 20.08 -8.44
C GLY A 219 12.62 19.74 -9.71
N MET A 220 12.16 18.77 -10.51
CA MET A 220 12.79 18.45 -11.79
C MET A 220 12.78 19.67 -12.71
N ASP A 221 13.95 19.96 -13.29
CA ASP A 221 14.18 21.09 -14.21
C ASP A 221 13.89 22.49 -13.61
N ARG A 222 13.83 22.60 -12.27
CA ARG A 222 13.63 23.88 -11.56
C ARG A 222 14.94 24.40 -10.99
N GLU A 223 15.09 25.72 -10.98
CA GLU A 223 16.21 26.39 -10.33
C GLU A 223 16.10 26.31 -8.80
N VAL A 224 17.25 26.18 -8.13
CA VAL A 224 17.34 26.19 -6.67
C VAL A 224 17.27 27.64 -6.19
N GLU A 225 16.21 27.99 -5.47
CA GLU A 225 15.98 29.32 -4.91
C GLU A 225 16.41 29.42 -3.44
N ARG A 226 16.42 28.28 -2.73
CA ARG A 226 16.73 28.18 -1.29
C ARG A 226 17.70 27.05 -1.01
N LYS A 227 18.64 27.30 -0.10
CA LYS A 227 19.53 26.29 0.49
C LYS A 227 19.47 26.37 2.02
N GLY A 228 19.62 25.25 2.70
CA GLY A 228 19.60 25.18 4.15
C GLY A 228 20.22 23.89 4.67
N THR A 229 20.02 23.64 5.97
CA THR A 229 20.49 22.43 6.66
C THR A 229 19.48 22.02 7.72
N LEU A 230 19.33 20.72 7.93
CA LEU A 230 18.58 20.07 9.01
C LEU A 230 19.54 19.30 9.91
N PRO A 231 19.15 18.96 11.15
CA PRO A 231 19.98 18.16 12.05
C PRO A 231 20.06 16.67 11.68
N TYR A 232 19.40 16.25 10.59
CA TYR A 232 19.36 14.90 10.04
C TYR A 232 19.36 14.95 8.51
N GLY A 233 19.92 13.93 7.88
CA GLY A 233 19.91 13.73 6.43
C GLY A 233 18.80 12.82 5.94
N SER A 234 18.68 12.71 4.61
CA SER A 234 17.76 11.74 3.99
C SER A 234 18.06 10.31 4.40
N GLN A 235 19.34 9.98 4.57
CA GLN A 235 19.77 8.65 5.00
C GLN A 235 19.31 8.35 6.42
N ASP A 236 19.43 9.29 7.36
CA ASP A 236 18.93 9.12 8.73
C ASP A 236 17.42 8.83 8.76
N LEU A 237 16.65 9.53 7.92
CA LEU A 237 15.19 9.34 7.83
C LEU A 237 14.81 7.95 7.29
N LEU A 238 15.63 7.40 6.39
CA LEU A 238 15.43 6.08 5.79
C LEU A 238 15.86 4.97 6.74
N ASP A 239 17.07 5.07 7.29
CA ASP A 239 17.67 4.05 8.17
C ASP A 239 16.88 3.90 9.49
N GLN A 240 16.11 4.91 9.87
CA GLN A 240 15.28 4.90 11.09
C GLN A 240 13.79 4.63 10.80
N ASP A 241 13.41 4.29 9.56
CA ASP A 241 12.03 4.02 9.14
C ASP A 241 11.04 5.14 9.51
N LEU A 242 11.48 6.41 9.43
CA LEU A 242 10.68 7.56 9.90
C LEU A 242 9.71 8.11 8.85
N LEU A 243 9.89 7.76 7.58
CA LEU A 243 9.14 8.39 6.48
C LEU A 243 7.63 8.23 6.62
N THR A 244 7.14 7.03 6.89
CA THR A 244 5.71 6.79 7.03
C THR A 244 5.12 7.59 8.20
N ARG A 245 5.83 7.68 9.33
CA ARG A 245 5.38 8.48 10.49
C ARG A 245 5.38 9.98 10.20
N LEU A 246 6.38 10.47 9.46
CA LEU A 246 6.42 11.87 9.01
C LEU A 246 5.30 12.18 8.01
N VAL A 247 5.01 11.28 7.09
CA VAL A 247 3.87 11.39 6.15
C VAL A 247 2.57 11.52 6.93
N LEU A 248 2.36 10.68 7.95
CA LEU A 248 1.18 10.71 8.81
C LEU A 248 1.06 12.03 9.60
N ALA A 249 2.19 12.57 10.07
CA ALA A 249 2.27 13.81 10.86
C ALA A 249 2.35 15.11 10.04
N ALA A 250 2.51 15.03 8.72
CA ALA A 250 2.64 16.20 7.84
C ALA A 250 1.69 16.11 6.62
N PRO A 251 0.36 16.19 6.82
CA PRO A 251 -0.64 16.00 5.76
C PRO A 251 -0.52 16.95 4.58
N GLU A 252 0.09 18.12 4.78
CA GLU A 252 0.27 19.15 3.76
C GLU A 252 1.53 18.95 2.90
N LEU A 253 2.37 17.97 3.25
CA LEU A 253 3.62 17.67 2.54
C LEU A 253 3.51 16.32 1.86
N MET A 254 3.72 16.28 0.55
CA MET A 254 4.03 15.03 -0.14
C MET A 254 5.50 14.69 0.10
N VAL A 255 5.76 13.57 0.78
CA VAL A 255 7.11 13.04 1.02
C VAL A 255 7.36 11.86 0.09
N SER A 256 8.46 11.92 -0.65
CA SER A 256 8.85 10.88 -1.61
C SER A 256 10.34 10.59 -1.52
N VAL A 257 10.74 9.39 -1.91
CA VAL A 257 12.15 8.99 -1.99
C VAL A 257 12.56 8.97 -3.46
N GLY A 258 13.74 9.51 -3.75
CA GLY A 258 14.34 9.42 -5.07
C GLY A 258 15.83 9.17 -4.97
N VAL A 259 16.43 8.76 -6.07
CA VAL A 259 17.89 8.61 -6.18
C VAL A 259 18.43 9.77 -7.02
N ARG A 260 19.50 10.41 -6.54
CA ARG A 260 20.16 11.53 -7.24
C ARG A 260 21.67 11.38 -7.22
N PRO A 261 22.38 11.99 -8.19
CA PRO A 261 23.83 12.12 -8.12
C PRO A 261 24.26 12.76 -6.80
N TRP A 262 25.22 12.15 -6.13
CA TRP A 262 25.71 12.59 -4.83
C TRP A 262 27.18 12.23 -4.68
N THR A 263 28.02 13.21 -4.33
CA THR A 263 29.47 13.10 -4.15
C THR A 263 30.15 12.20 -5.19
N GLU A 264 30.28 10.90 -4.89
CA GLU A 264 30.71 9.83 -5.78
C GLU A 264 29.53 8.85 -6.02
N GLY A 265 28.94 8.91 -7.20
CA GLY A 265 27.83 8.03 -7.60
C GLY A 265 26.47 8.66 -7.31
N THR A 266 25.60 7.90 -6.64
CA THR A 266 24.22 8.31 -6.36
C THR A 266 23.83 7.99 -4.93
N ALA A 267 22.97 8.81 -4.34
CA ALA A 267 22.44 8.58 -3.01
C ALA A 267 20.92 8.79 -2.98
N PRO A 268 20.22 8.16 -2.00
CA PRO A 268 18.81 8.44 -1.80
C PRO A 268 18.61 9.84 -1.21
N ILE A 269 17.67 10.57 -1.76
CA ILE A 269 17.18 11.85 -1.25
C ILE A 269 15.74 11.72 -0.78
N VAL A 270 15.35 12.54 0.19
CA VAL A 270 13.95 12.75 0.53
C VAL A 270 13.48 14.01 -0.19
N ALA A 271 12.52 13.86 -1.10
CA ALA A 271 11.94 14.95 -1.87
C ALA A 271 10.56 15.31 -1.33
N LEU A 272 10.38 16.62 -1.08
CA LEU A 272 9.18 17.23 -0.56
C LEU A 272 8.49 18.02 -1.68
N SER A 273 7.16 17.98 -1.71
CA SER A 273 6.36 18.90 -2.53
C SER A 273 5.08 19.30 -1.83
N ALA A 274 4.68 20.55 -2.07
CA ALA A 274 3.38 21.08 -1.67
C ALA A 274 3.05 22.25 -2.60
N GLU A 275 1.98 22.11 -3.40
CA GLU A 275 1.57 23.11 -4.38
C GLU A 275 2.74 23.50 -5.31
N ASP A 276 3.11 24.78 -5.37
CA ASP A 276 4.21 25.29 -6.19
C ASP A 276 5.59 25.22 -5.52
N SER A 277 5.68 24.62 -4.33
CA SER A 277 6.91 24.49 -3.56
C SER A 277 7.51 23.09 -3.64
N TRP A 278 8.83 23.02 -3.62
CA TRP A 278 9.57 21.76 -3.64
C TRP A 278 10.85 21.88 -2.82
N ALA A 279 11.33 20.76 -2.29
CA ALA A 279 12.64 20.68 -1.68
C ALA A 279 13.22 19.26 -1.75
N TYR A 280 14.54 19.16 -1.66
CA TYR A 280 15.29 17.95 -1.42
C TYR A 280 16.02 18.08 -0.09
N ILE A 281 15.98 17.01 0.69
CA ILE A 281 16.87 16.77 1.83
C ILE A 281 17.91 15.76 1.32
N TRP A 282 19.17 16.15 1.43
CA TRP A 282 20.32 15.38 0.99
C TRP A 282 20.86 14.47 2.11
N PRO A 283 21.73 13.50 1.80
CA PRO A 283 22.22 12.53 2.79
C PRO A 283 22.90 13.14 4.02
N ASP A 284 23.51 14.31 3.90
CA ASP A 284 24.23 14.99 4.98
C ASP A 284 23.37 16.00 5.77
N GLY A 285 22.07 16.07 5.46
CA GLY A 285 21.16 17.05 6.05
C GLY A 285 21.18 18.41 5.39
N SER A 286 22.02 18.64 4.38
CA SER A 286 21.87 19.82 3.53
C SER A 286 20.53 19.76 2.78
N THR A 287 19.96 20.93 2.49
CA THR A 287 18.67 21.03 1.79
C THR A 287 18.74 22.02 0.64
N THR A 288 17.99 21.72 -0.42
CA THR A 288 17.81 22.60 -1.58
C THR A 288 16.34 22.65 -1.96
N GLY A 289 15.80 23.79 -2.37
CA GLY A 289 14.41 23.88 -2.79
C GLY A 289 14.06 25.20 -3.45
N GLY A 290 12.76 25.38 -3.72
CA GLY A 290 12.22 26.61 -4.29
C GLY A 290 10.70 26.68 -4.15
N GLY A 291 10.15 27.87 -4.46
CA GLY A 291 8.74 28.19 -4.25
C GLY A 291 8.45 28.90 -2.91
N PRO A 292 7.17 29.25 -2.69
CA PRO A 292 6.77 30.13 -1.61
C PRO A 292 6.87 29.52 -0.19
N ARG A 293 6.82 28.20 -0.06
CA ARG A 293 6.85 27.50 1.24
C ARG A 293 8.24 26.96 1.56
N ASP A 294 8.57 26.96 2.85
CA ASP A 294 9.83 26.40 3.37
C ASP A 294 9.60 24.94 3.79
N LEU A 295 9.50 24.04 2.81
CA LEU A 295 9.14 22.65 3.07
C LEU A 295 10.09 21.91 4.02
N PRO A 296 11.43 22.09 3.96
CA PRO A 296 12.32 21.48 4.94
C PRO A 296 12.00 21.91 6.37
N ARG A 297 11.69 23.19 6.59
CA ARG A 297 11.29 23.68 7.92
C ARG A 297 9.93 23.16 8.36
N GLU A 298 9.01 22.94 7.44
CA GLU A 298 7.70 22.35 7.76
C GLU A 298 7.83 20.87 8.14
N LEU A 299 8.65 20.09 7.42
CA LEU A 299 8.96 18.72 7.79
C LEU A 299 9.65 18.67 9.16
N ASP A 300 10.56 19.60 9.42
CA ASP A 300 11.31 19.67 10.69
C ASP A 300 10.44 19.89 11.92
N ARG A 301 9.30 20.58 11.76
CA ARG A 301 8.30 20.69 12.83
C ARG A 301 7.69 19.33 13.16
N ALA A 302 7.28 18.58 12.13
CA ALA A 302 6.73 17.23 12.32
C ALA A 302 7.78 16.28 12.89
N TYR A 303 9.02 16.33 12.38
CA TYR A 303 10.14 15.57 12.93
C TYR A 303 10.36 15.89 14.40
N SER A 304 10.47 17.18 14.76
CA SER A 304 10.72 17.60 16.15
C SER A 304 9.58 17.21 17.11
N GLU A 305 8.33 17.26 16.63
CA GLU A 305 7.17 16.82 17.40
C GLU A 305 7.24 15.32 17.70
N LEU A 306 7.53 14.50 16.69
CA LEU A 306 7.68 13.05 16.86
C LEU A 306 8.91 12.70 17.71
N ASP A 307 10.06 13.34 17.46
CA ASP A 307 11.31 13.13 18.19
C ASP A 307 11.17 13.48 19.68
N GLY A 308 10.55 14.64 19.97
CA GLY A 308 10.27 15.08 21.34
C GLY A 308 9.31 14.16 22.12
N ALA A 309 8.50 13.39 21.40
CA ALA A 309 7.61 12.38 21.97
C ALA A 309 8.22 10.97 22.06
N GLY A 310 9.52 10.82 21.73
CA GLY A 310 10.20 9.53 21.76
C GLY A 310 9.98 8.66 20.52
N ARG A 311 9.55 9.26 19.40
CA ARG A 311 9.35 8.61 18.08
C ARG A 311 8.39 7.42 18.17
N PRO A 312 7.08 7.68 18.41
CA PRO A 312 6.10 6.62 18.57
C PRO A 312 6.16 5.60 17.43
N GLU A 313 5.92 4.35 17.78
CA GLU A 313 5.81 3.24 16.82
C GLU A 313 4.60 3.45 15.93
N LEU A 314 4.62 2.88 14.72
CA LEU A 314 3.51 3.01 13.78
C LEU A 314 2.17 2.53 14.38
N SER A 315 2.20 1.50 15.22
CA SER A 315 1.02 0.94 15.89
C SER A 315 0.37 1.86 16.92
N GLU A 316 1.08 2.90 17.38
CA GLU A 316 0.55 3.93 18.26
C GLU A 316 -0.25 4.99 17.49
N PHE A 317 -0.11 5.02 16.16
CA PHE A 317 -0.91 5.90 15.31
C PHE A 317 -2.29 5.30 15.04
N THR A 318 -3.31 6.15 15.06
CA THR A 318 -4.68 5.79 14.70
C THR A 318 -5.17 6.61 13.52
N LEU A 319 -6.02 6.00 12.71
CA LEU A 319 -6.73 6.60 11.58
C LEU A 319 -8.21 6.67 11.91
N GLU A 320 -8.81 7.85 11.73
CA GLU A 320 -10.25 8.09 11.86
C GLU A 320 -10.80 8.66 10.56
N VAL A 321 -11.79 7.99 9.96
CA VAL A 321 -12.49 8.40 8.75
C VAL A 321 -13.70 9.25 9.12
N SER A 322 -13.78 10.48 8.61
CA SER A 322 -14.93 11.35 8.85
C SER A 322 -16.22 10.76 8.24
N PRO A 323 -17.41 11.06 8.80
CA PRO A 323 -18.68 10.56 8.26
C PRO A 323 -18.99 10.99 6.82
N ASP A 324 -18.39 12.08 6.33
CA ASP A 324 -18.53 12.54 4.94
C ASP A 324 -17.43 11.98 4.01
N HIS A 325 -16.51 11.17 4.56
CA HIS A 325 -15.38 10.57 3.86
C HIS A 325 -14.49 11.60 3.15
N ARG A 326 -14.45 12.86 3.62
CA ARG A 326 -13.62 13.94 3.03
C ARG A 326 -12.39 14.28 3.87
N THR A 327 -12.36 13.88 5.14
CA THR A 327 -11.25 14.13 6.03
C THR A 327 -10.89 12.86 6.78
N HIS A 328 -9.62 12.49 6.73
CA HIS A 328 -9.06 11.46 7.57
C HIS A 328 -8.20 12.10 8.65
N THR A 329 -8.43 11.73 9.91
CA THR A 329 -7.68 12.29 11.02
C THR A 329 -6.73 11.25 11.58
N VAL A 330 -5.45 11.62 11.68
CA VAL A 330 -4.42 10.78 12.29
C VAL A 330 -4.01 11.35 13.64
N ARG A 331 -3.80 10.47 14.62
CA ARG A 331 -3.32 10.80 15.97
C ARG A 331 -2.31 9.77 16.44
N SER A 332 -1.46 10.13 17.40
CA SER A 332 -0.62 9.18 18.14
C SER A 332 -0.57 9.60 19.61
N GLY A 333 -1.36 8.93 20.45
CA GLY A 333 -1.55 9.36 21.84
C GLY A 333 -2.02 10.83 21.91
N PRO A 334 -1.27 11.74 22.57
CA PRO A 334 -1.60 13.17 22.62
C PRO A 334 -1.20 13.96 21.35
N LEU A 335 -0.45 13.37 20.42
CA LEU A 335 0.04 14.05 19.21
C LEU A 335 -1.04 14.13 18.13
N GLY A 336 -0.94 15.17 17.30
CA GLY A 336 -1.98 15.56 16.34
C GLY A 336 -3.09 16.39 17.00
N PRO A 337 -4.32 16.42 16.44
CA PRO A 337 -4.76 15.70 15.24
C PRO A 337 -4.14 16.25 13.96
N TRP A 338 -3.64 15.37 13.12
CA TRP A 338 -3.21 15.69 11.76
C TRP A 338 -4.34 15.36 10.78
N GLN A 339 -4.87 16.38 10.12
CA GLN A 339 -6.02 16.24 9.21
C GLN A 339 -5.55 16.09 7.77
N HIS A 340 -5.76 14.90 7.21
CA HIS A 340 -5.56 14.60 5.79
C HIS A 340 -6.86 14.88 5.04
N ARG A 341 -6.90 16.00 4.32
CA ARG A 341 -8.10 16.42 3.57
C ARG A 341 -8.04 15.86 2.16
N LEU A 342 -9.07 15.12 1.79
CA LEU A 342 -9.22 14.50 0.49
C LEU A 342 -9.84 15.53 -0.46
N ARG A 343 -9.15 15.84 -1.57
CA ARG A 343 -9.61 16.84 -2.54
C ARG A 343 -10.79 16.33 -3.38
#